data_AF-A0A6H9L5F9-F1
#
_entry.id   AF-A0A6H9L5F9-F1
#
_cell.length_a   1.000
_cell.length_b   1.000
_cell.length_c   1.000
_cell.angle_alpha   90.00
_cell.angle_beta   90.00
_cell.angle_gamma   90.00
#
_symmetry.space_group_name_H-M   'P 1'
#
loop_
_entity.id
_entity.type
_entity.pdbx_description
1 polymer ?
#
loop_
_entity_poly.entity_id
_entity_poly.type
_entity_poly.pdbx_seq_one_letter_code
_entity_poly.pdbx_strand_id
1 'polypeptide(L)'
;MKSFTTKFLLVFFATFFVSYQFFSLQAEEKDSTKIDTLGIKDTLVVVALDSSILAKTLNDSTIAVSKKTPVKEGKGVKEQAEKIKDALPIRQIIYTILLVLVTVVLVKSFTYFLDLMAERFTTYRITLKGMIPIVRIVVWLTAIYVVIVAIFHPTQESLLAFTASAGIAIGFASQDILQNIFGGILIIMDKPFQVGDKIQVGEHYGEVVNMGLRTVRIVTPDDNLVSVPNSKVINDSVSNANAGALDCQVVTTLYLPGNVDVQKAKQIALDAAFTSKYVFLEKPVVVLVQDEFNHTFLTRLRVKAYVHDIRYEAALASDITEIAKKEFIRQKMLPENLFPNEGSLG
;
A
#
# COMPACT_ATOMS: atom_id res chain seq x y z
N MET A 1 -13.93 -18.62 12.14
CA MET A 1 -13.88 -17.54 11.13
C MET A 1 -15.13 -17.45 10.24
N LYS A 2 -15.73 -18.54 9.75
CA LYS A 2 -16.97 -18.46 8.92
C LYS A 2 -18.21 -17.92 9.65
N SER A 3 -18.39 -18.20 10.95
CA SER A 3 -19.49 -17.59 11.75
C SER A 3 -19.31 -16.08 12.01
N PHE A 4 -18.10 -15.53 11.81
CA PHE A 4 -17.73 -14.15 12.14
C PHE A 4 -18.15 -13.18 11.02
N THR A 5 -17.87 -13.53 9.76
CA THR A 5 -18.31 -12.74 8.60
C THR A 5 -19.82 -12.75 8.42
N THR A 6 -20.49 -13.90 8.64
CA THR A 6 -21.95 -13.98 8.47
C THR A 6 -22.70 -13.19 9.53
N LYS A 7 -22.23 -13.18 10.79
CA LYS A 7 -22.83 -12.39 11.88
C LYS A 7 -22.50 -10.90 11.76
N PHE A 8 -21.32 -10.55 11.28
CA PHE A 8 -20.94 -9.17 10.95
C PHE A 8 -21.80 -8.60 9.81
N LEU A 9 -21.98 -9.37 8.73
CA LEU A 9 -22.85 -8.99 7.62
C LEU A 9 -24.31 -8.87 8.13
N LEU A 10 -24.78 -9.80 8.96
CA LEU A 10 -26.13 -9.74 9.53
C LEU A 10 -26.37 -8.51 10.39
N VAL A 11 -25.43 -8.09 11.25
CA VAL A 11 -25.59 -6.90 12.08
C VAL A 11 -25.50 -5.63 11.24
N PHE A 12 -24.57 -5.56 10.29
CA PHE A 12 -24.43 -4.42 9.38
C PHE A 12 -25.66 -4.26 8.48
N PHE A 13 -26.15 -5.36 7.89
CA PHE A 13 -27.40 -5.38 7.12
C PHE A 13 -28.61 -5.12 8.02
N ALA A 14 -28.65 -5.60 9.27
CA ALA A 14 -29.75 -5.28 10.18
C ALA A 14 -29.76 -3.79 10.55
N THR A 15 -28.61 -3.16 10.79
CA THR A 15 -28.55 -1.71 11.05
C THR A 15 -28.89 -0.89 9.81
N PHE A 16 -28.44 -1.31 8.62
CA PHE A 16 -28.77 -0.66 7.36
C PHE A 16 -30.25 -0.85 6.99
N PHE A 17 -30.81 -2.04 7.24
CA PHE A 17 -32.21 -2.40 7.01
C PHE A 17 -33.14 -1.71 7.99
N VAL A 18 -32.77 -1.59 9.26
CA VAL A 18 -33.52 -0.82 10.26
C VAL A 18 -33.46 0.68 9.92
N SER A 19 -32.31 1.23 9.52
CA SER A 19 -32.23 2.61 9.02
C SER A 19 -33.03 2.83 7.74
N TYR A 20 -33.05 1.86 6.81
CA TYR A 20 -33.82 1.94 5.57
C TYR A 20 -35.33 1.82 5.81
N GLN A 21 -35.79 0.88 6.64
CA GLN A 21 -37.18 0.72 7.06
C GLN A 21 -37.68 1.95 7.83
N PHE A 22 -36.82 2.53 8.67
CA PHE A 22 -37.14 3.75 9.41
C PHE A 22 -37.24 4.96 8.47
N PHE A 23 -36.41 5.03 7.43
CA PHE A 23 -36.49 6.06 6.39
C PHE A 23 -37.74 5.88 5.49
N SER A 24 -38.12 4.64 5.16
CA SER A 24 -39.34 4.38 4.38
C SER A 24 -40.61 4.73 5.15
N LEU A 25 -40.65 4.45 6.46
CA LEU A 25 -41.77 4.83 7.33
C LEU A 25 -41.92 6.36 7.45
N GLN A 26 -40.81 7.12 7.47
CA GLN A 26 -40.87 8.59 7.43
C GLN A 26 -41.28 9.15 6.06
N ALA A 27 -41.01 8.42 4.97
CA ALA A 27 -41.47 8.81 3.64
C ALA A 27 -42.99 8.61 3.50
N GLU A 28 -43.53 7.54 4.07
CA GLU A 28 -44.95 7.19 4.01
C GLU A 28 -45.84 8.11 4.88
N GLU A 29 -45.37 8.51 6.07
CA GLU A 29 -46.07 9.49 6.95
C GLU A 29 -46.16 10.88 6.28
N LYS A 30 -45.22 11.21 5.38
CA LYS A 30 -45.18 12.50 4.67
C LYS A 30 -46.06 12.52 3.43
N ASP A 31 -46.31 11.36 2.81
CA ASP A 31 -47.16 11.22 1.63
C ASP A 31 -48.64 11.20 2.03
N SER A 32 -49.01 10.54 3.14
CA SER A 32 -50.40 10.54 3.66
C SER A 32 -50.89 11.95 4.05
N THR A 33 -50.01 12.83 4.52
CA THR A 33 -50.36 14.24 4.78
C THR A 33 -50.53 15.10 3.52
N LYS A 34 -50.07 14.64 2.35
CA LYS A 34 -50.27 15.34 1.08
C LYS A 34 -51.60 14.99 0.41
N ILE A 35 -52.12 13.78 0.61
CA ILE A 35 -53.33 13.31 -0.08
C ILE A 35 -54.59 14.08 0.37
N ASP A 36 -54.65 14.52 1.63
CA ASP A 36 -55.77 15.31 2.15
C ASP A 36 -55.76 16.80 1.71
N THR A 37 -54.69 17.26 1.05
CA THR A 37 -54.55 18.65 0.56
C THR A 37 -54.71 18.83 -0.94
N LEU A 38 -54.89 17.74 -1.72
CA LEU A 38 -55.04 17.80 -3.18
C LEU A 38 -56.51 17.87 -3.67
N GLY A 39 -57.49 17.97 -2.78
CA GLY A 39 -58.92 18.01 -3.14
C GLY A 39 -59.46 19.32 -3.72
N ILE A 40 -58.65 20.39 -3.82
CA ILE A 40 -59.12 21.69 -4.33
C ILE A 40 -57.98 22.39 -5.11
N LYS A 41 -57.74 22.02 -6.38
CA LYS A 41 -57.24 22.94 -7.44
C LYS A 41 -57.04 22.37 -8.85
N ASP A 42 -57.60 21.22 -9.21
CA ASP A 42 -57.63 20.79 -10.62
C ASP A 42 -58.84 21.35 -11.35
N THR A 43 -58.79 22.63 -11.71
CA THR A 43 -59.61 23.25 -12.78
C THR A 43 -58.92 24.53 -13.24
N LEU A 44 -57.98 24.41 -14.18
CA LEU A 44 -57.74 25.37 -15.27
C LEU A 44 -56.63 24.83 -16.17
N VAL A 45 -57.09 23.99 -17.09
CA VAL A 45 -56.40 23.40 -18.24
C VAL A 45 -56.68 24.30 -19.45
N VAL A 46 -55.64 24.56 -20.25
CA VAL A 46 -55.65 24.91 -21.71
C VAL A 46 -56.06 26.33 -22.15
N VAL A 47 -55.16 26.99 -22.90
CA VAL A 47 -55.31 27.61 -24.26
C VAL A 47 -53.93 28.24 -24.62
N ALA A 48 -53.10 27.64 -25.49
CA ALA A 48 -52.83 28.00 -26.90
C ALA A 48 -52.50 29.52 -27.12
N LEU A 49 -51.38 29.95 -27.72
CA LEU A 49 -51.06 29.86 -29.15
C LEU A 49 -49.66 30.44 -29.46
N ASP A 50 -49.20 30.04 -30.63
CA ASP A 50 -47.95 30.25 -31.33
C ASP A 50 -47.78 31.67 -31.95
N SER A 51 -46.51 32.00 -32.24
CA SER A 51 -46.00 32.94 -33.26
C SER A 51 -46.14 34.47 -33.11
N SER A 52 -45.02 35.15 -33.42
CA SER A 52 -44.84 36.61 -33.66
C SER A 52 -44.76 37.54 -32.42
N ILE A 53 -43.54 37.79 -31.92
CA ILE A 53 -42.95 39.14 -31.71
C ILE A 53 -41.43 38.92 -31.75
N LEU A 54 -40.99 38.76 -32.98
CA LEU A 54 -39.66 39.07 -33.45
C LEU A 54 -39.42 40.58 -33.18
N ALA A 55 -38.21 40.91 -32.74
CA ALA A 55 -37.47 42.09 -33.20
C ALA A 55 -38.12 43.48 -33.07
N LYS A 56 -37.85 44.14 -31.92
CA LYS A 56 -37.65 45.59 -31.71
C LYS A 56 -37.64 45.76 -30.19
N THR A 57 -36.51 45.97 -29.51
CA THR A 57 -35.70 47.17 -29.62
C THR A 57 -34.40 46.89 -28.86
N LEU A 58 -33.32 46.61 -29.61
CA LEU A 58 -31.99 47.03 -29.18
C LEU A 58 -32.09 48.52 -28.86
N ASN A 59 -31.68 48.99 -27.69
CA ASN A 59 -30.59 49.95 -27.59
C ASN A 59 -30.38 50.48 -26.17
N ASP A 60 -29.11 50.79 -25.94
CA ASP A 60 -28.61 51.89 -25.13
C ASP A 60 -28.47 51.71 -23.61
N SER A 61 -27.26 51.26 -23.27
CA SER A 61 -26.21 52.09 -22.65
C SER A 61 -26.48 52.80 -21.31
N THR A 62 -25.42 52.76 -20.49
CA THR A 62 -25.04 53.73 -19.44
C THR A 62 -25.75 53.74 -18.07
N ILE A 63 -24.96 53.34 -17.06
CA ILE A 63 -24.58 54.11 -15.85
C ILE A 63 -25.60 55.15 -15.34
N ALA A 64 -26.16 54.92 -14.15
CA ALA A 64 -26.47 55.96 -13.15
C ALA A 64 -26.77 55.30 -11.79
N VAL A 65 -25.85 55.38 -10.82
CA VAL A 65 -25.82 56.36 -9.72
C VAL A 65 -26.95 56.18 -8.69
N SER A 66 -26.52 55.69 -7.52
CA SER A 66 -27.02 55.95 -6.17
C SER A 66 -28.12 57.01 -6.02
N LYS A 67 -29.24 56.64 -5.39
CA LYS A 67 -29.91 57.51 -4.40
C LYS A 67 -30.93 56.79 -3.50
N LYS A 68 -30.75 57.06 -2.21
CA LYS A 68 -31.74 57.13 -1.12
C LYS A 68 -32.33 55.84 -0.53
N THR A 69 -31.77 55.46 0.62
CA THR A 69 -32.54 55.06 1.81
C THR A 69 -33.49 56.20 2.19
N PRO A 70 -34.73 55.89 2.62
CA PRO A 70 -35.01 56.08 4.04
C PRO A 70 -35.74 54.89 4.67
N VAL A 71 -35.40 54.73 5.94
CA VAL A 71 -35.90 53.80 6.94
C VAL A 71 -37.43 53.75 6.98
N LYS A 72 -37.99 52.53 6.95
CA LYS A 72 -39.20 52.18 7.70
C LYS A 72 -38.88 50.98 8.60
N GLU A 73 -38.89 51.28 9.89
CA GLU A 73 -38.70 50.37 11.01
C GLU A 73 -39.74 49.23 11.01
N GLY A 74 -39.28 48.05 11.43
CA GLY A 74 -39.84 47.52 12.67
C GLY A 74 -40.82 46.35 12.61
N LYS A 75 -41.04 45.65 11.48
CA LYS A 75 -41.92 44.44 11.48
C LYS A 75 -41.47 43.22 10.68
N GLY A 76 -40.36 43.27 9.92
CA GLY A 76 -39.90 42.13 9.11
C GLY A 76 -38.90 41.16 9.77
N VAL A 77 -38.30 41.54 10.91
CA VAL A 77 -37.24 40.74 11.55
C VAL A 77 -37.78 39.76 12.60
N LYS A 78 -38.97 40.02 13.17
CA LYS A 78 -39.59 39.11 14.14
C LYS A 78 -40.21 37.87 13.48
N GLU A 79 -40.71 38.00 12.25
CA GLU A 79 -41.37 36.91 11.53
C GLU A 79 -40.38 35.91 10.89
N GLN A 80 -39.17 36.35 10.52
CA GLN A 80 -38.09 35.45 10.08
C GLN A 80 -37.32 34.82 11.27
N ALA A 81 -37.33 35.45 12.45
CA ALA A 81 -36.76 34.88 13.66
C ALA A 81 -37.65 33.79 14.30
N GLU A 82 -38.97 33.82 14.08
CA GLU A 82 -39.90 32.77 14.51
C GLU A 82 -39.76 31.49 13.67
N LYS A 83 -39.52 31.60 12.36
CA LYS A 83 -39.27 30.44 11.48
C LYS A 83 -37.96 29.69 11.74
N ILE A 84 -37.04 30.26 12.53
CA ILE A 84 -35.78 29.61 12.91
C ILE A 84 -35.88 28.96 14.31
N LYS A 85 -36.83 29.37 15.15
CA LYS A 85 -37.06 28.74 16.46
C LYS A 85 -37.93 27.48 16.40
N ASP A 86 -38.77 27.36 15.37
CA ASP A 86 -39.58 26.16 15.11
C ASP A 86 -38.89 25.13 14.19
N ALA A 87 -37.64 25.39 13.78
CA ALA A 87 -36.90 24.59 12.79
C ALA A 87 -36.13 23.40 13.39
N LEU A 88 -36.23 23.14 14.69
CA LEU A 88 -35.82 21.87 15.29
C LEU A 88 -36.97 21.33 16.13
N PRO A 89 -37.93 20.58 15.54
CA PRO A 89 -38.94 19.89 16.33
C PRO A 89 -38.22 19.10 17.42
N ILE A 90 -38.68 19.23 18.67
CA ILE A 90 -38.14 18.52 19.85
C ILE A 90 -37.91 17.03 19.56
N ARG A 91 -38.74 16.45 18.67
CA ARG A 91 -38.62 15.12 18.08
C ARG A 91 -37.25 14.84 17.44
N GLN A 92 -36.71 15.73 16.60
CA GLN A 92 -35.39 15.56 15.96
C GLN A 92 -34.25 15.59 16.97
N ILE A 93 -34.32 16.48 17.97
CA ILE A 93 -33.32 16.56 19.04
C ILE A 93 -33.31 15.26 19.84
N ILE A 94 -34.48 14.70 20.15
CA ILE A 94 -34.60 13.40 20.85
C ILE A 94 -33.97 12.28 20.01
N TYR A 95 -34.20 12.23 18.69
CA TYR A 95 -33.58 11.23 17.81
C TYR A 95 -32.06 11.38 17.72
N THR A 96 -31.53 12.60 17.63
CA THR A 96 -30.08 12.83 17.63
C THR A 96 -29.45 12.40 18.95
N ILE A 97 -30.07 12.72 20.09
CA ILE A 97 -29.59 12.29 21.41
C ILE A 97 -29.62 10.77 21.53
N LEU A 98 -30.71 10.12 21.09
CA LEU A 98 -30.84 8.66 21.10
C LEU A 98 -29.76 8.01 20.22
N LEU A 99 -29.49 8.56 19.03
CA LEU A 99 -28.48 8.05 18.11
C LEU A 99 -27.06 8.19 18.68
N VAL A 100 -26.76 9.34 19.29
CA VAL A 100 -25.47 9.54 19.99
C VAL A 100 -25.33 8.55 21.14
N LEU A 101 -26.40 8.32 21.91
CA LEU A 101 -26.40 7.32 22.99
C LEU A 101 -26.13 5.91 22.43
N VAL A 102 -26.82 5.50 21.37
CA VAL A 102 -26.60 4.21 20.69
C VAL A 102 -25.16 4.11 20.18
N THR A 103 -24.61 5.18 19.61
CA THR A 103 -23.21 5.23 19.15
C THR A 103 -22.25 5.03 20.31
N VAL A 104 -22.44 5.74 21.42
CA VAL A 104 -21.59 5.60 22.61
C VAL A 104 -21.68 4.18 23.18
N VAL A 105 -22.87 3.58 23.21
CA VAL A 105 -23.07 2.19 23.64
C VAL A 105 -22.37 1.22 22.68
N LEU A 106 -22.49 1.41 21.36
CA LEU A 106 -21.80 0.60 20.36
C LEU A 106 -20.28 0.68 20.51
N VAL A 107 -19.73 1.88 20.65
CA VAL A 107 -18.29 2.08 20.89
C VAL A 107 -17.86 1.35 22.15
N LYS A 108 -18.55 1.57 23.28
CA LYS A 108 -18.22 0.91 24.55
C LYS A 108 -18.33 -0.61 24.46
N SER A 109 -19.37 -1.12 23.81
CA SER A 109 -19.55 -2.55 23.59
C SER A 109 -18.43 -3.14 22.75
N PHE A 110 -18.02 -2.46 21.67
CA PHE A 110 -16.93 -2.91 20.81
C PHE A 110 -15.57 -2.87 21.52
N THR A 111 -15.28 -1.80 22.26
CA THR A 111 -14.03 -1.69 23.02
C THR A 111 -13.97 -2.73 24.13
N TYR A 112 -15.07 -2.92 24.87
CA TYR A 112 -15.17 -3.95 25.90
C TYR A 112 -14.97 -5.35 25.33
N PHE A 113 -15.58 -5.65 24.18
CA PHE A 113 -15.39 -6.94 23.52
C PHE A 113 -13.94 -7.15 23.04
N LEU A 114 -13.31 -6.12 22.48
CA LEU A 114 -11.90 -6.18 22.08
C LEU A 114 -10.97 -6.38 23.28
N ASP A 115 -11.24 -5.72 24.40
CA ASP A 115 -10.47 -5.89 25.64
C ASP A 115 -10.63 -7.30 26.21
N LEU A 116 -11.86 -7.84 26.24
CA LEU A 116 -12.11 -9.23 26.64
C LEU A 116 -11.34 -10.24 25.76
N MET A 117 -11.31 -10.01 24.45
CA MET A 117 -10.53 -10.86 23.54
C MET A 117 -9.02 -10.70 23.75
N ALA A 118 -8.56 -9.48 24.02
CA ALA A 118 -7.15 -9.18 24.29
C ALA A 118 -6.65 -9.81 25.60
N GLU A 119 -7.51 -9.94 26.60
CA GLU A 119 -7.19 -10.60 27.87
C GLU A 119 -7.19 -12.13 27.74
N ARG A 120 -8.05 -12.69 26.88
CA ARG A 120 -8.09 -14.14 26.62
C ARG A 120 -6.89 -14.64 25.78
N PHE A 121 -6.30 -13.78 24.94
CA PHE A 121 -5.18 -14.14 24.08
C PHE A 121 -3.96 -13.23 24.30
N THR A 122 -3.11 -13.59 25.26
CA THR A 122 -1.92 -12.81 25.68
C THR A 122 -1.00 -12.44 24.50
N THR A 123 -0.83 -13.34 23.52
CA THR A 123 0.02 -13.15 22.35
C THR A 123 -0.47 -12.04 21.40
N TYR A 124 -1.79 -11.79 21.34
CA TYR A 124 -2.39 -10.80 20.44
C TYR A 124 -2.79 -9.50 21.15
N ARG A 125 -2.52 -9.37 22.45
CA ARG A 125 -2.93 -8.24 23.28
C ARG A 125 -2.50 -6.90 22.69
N ILE A 126 -1.27 -6.81 22.18
CA ILE A 126 -0.72 -5.57 21.62
C ILE A 126 -1.45 -5.20 20.31
N THR A 127 -1.65 -6.16 19.41
CA THR A 127 -2.35 -5.94 18.13
C THR A 127 -3.82 -5.60 18.35
N LEU A 128 -4.52 -6.33 19.22
CA LEU A 128 -5.94 -6.09 19.55
C LEU A 128 -6.15 -4.71 20.17
N LYS A 129 -5.27 -4.31 21.11
CA LYS A 129 -5.32 -2.96 21.69
C LYS A 129 -5.01 -1.87 20.67
N GLY A 130 -4.12 -2.14 19.71
CA GLY A 130 -3.83 -1.22 18.60
C GLY A 130 -5.03 -0.99 17.65
N MET A 131 -5.98 -1.93 17.58
CA MET A 131 -7.18 -1.79 16.73
C MET A 131 -8.27 -0.92 17.37
N ILE A 132 -8.28 -0.77 18.71
CA ILE A 132 -9.25 0.03 19.46
C ILE A 132 -9.37 1.48 18.93
N PRO A 133 -8.27 2.25 18.76
CA PRO A 133 -8.37 3.61 18.24
C PRO A 133 -8.93 3.66 16.81
N ILE A 134 -8.57 2.69 15.95
CA ILE A 134 -9.06 2.62 14.57
C ILE A 134 -10.58 2.40 14.56
N VAL A 135 -11.07 1.43 15.31
CA VAL A 135 -12.51 1.14 15.42
C VAL A 135 -13.26 2.36 15.96
N ARG A 136 -12.71 3.04 16.98
CA ARG A 136 -13.32 4.24 17.54
C ARG A 136 -13.48 5.33 16.47
N ILE A 137 -12.43 5.61 15.69
CA ILE A 137 -12.47 6.60 14.62
C ILE A 137 -13.53 6.23 13.58
N VAL A 138 -13.55 4.97 13.12
CA VAL A 138 -14.52 4.50 12.13
C VAL A 138 -15.95 4.66 12.62
N VAL A 139 -16.25 4.22 13.85
CA VAL A 139 -17.61 4.29 14.42
C VAL A 139 -18.05 5.75 14.58
N TRP A 140 -17.17 6.65 15.03
CA TRP A 140 -17.50 8.08 15.12
C TRP A 140 -17.73 8.72 13.75
N LEU A 141 -16.91 8.40 12.75
CA LEU A 141 -17.11 8.88 11.37
C LEU A 141 -18.45 8.39 10.82
N THR A 142 -18.80 7.12 11.01
CA THR A 142 -20.10 6.58 10.62
C THR A 142 -21.25 7.27 11.35
N ALA A 143 -21.12 7.49 12.66
CA ALA A 143 -22.16 8.18 13.43
C ALA A 143 -22.38 9.61 12.96
N ILE A 144 -21.30 10.37 12.71
CA ILE A 144 -21.37 11.73 12.16
C ILE A 144 -22.06 11.71 10.79
N TYR A 145 -21.69 10.77 9.92
CA TYR A 145 -22.33 10.61 8.62
C TYR A 145 -23.84 10.37 8.74
N VAL A 146 -24.28 9.45 9.62
CA VAL A 146 -25.70 9.17 9.82
C VAL A 146 -26.43 10.39 10.39
N VAL A 147 -25.82 11.14 11.32
CA VAL A 147 -26.41 12.38 11.85
C VAL A 147 -26.61 13.42 10.76
N ILE A 148 -25.62 13.62 9.88
CA ILE A 148 -25.74 14.56 8.76
C ILE A 148 -26.89 14.15 7.84
N VAL A 149 -26.98 12.87 7.48
CA VAL A 149 -28.06 12.37 6.61
C VAL A 149 -29.43 12.53 7.28
N ALA A 150 -29.53 12.28 8.59
CA ALA A 150 -30.78 12.37 9.33
C ALA A 150 -31.29 13.81 9.54
N ILE A 151 -30.40 14.81 9.63
CA ILE A 151 -30.79 16.21 9.86
C ILE A 151 -31.02 16.94 8.53
N PHE A 152 -30.09 16.81 7.59
CA PHE A 152 -30.12 17.62 6.37
C PHE A 152 -30.96 17.01 5.25
N HIS A 153 -31.36 15.73 5.37
CA HIS A 153 -32.13 14.99 4.37
C HIS A 153 -31.65 15.29 2.93
N PRO A 154 -30.36 15.03 2.63
CA PRO A 154 -29.78 15.35 1.33
C PRO A 154 -30.53 14.62 0.21
N THR A 155 -30.54 15.22 -0.99
CA THR A 155 -31.08 14.54 -2.17
C THR A 155 -30.30 13.26 -2.47
N GLN A 156 -30.95 12.29 -3.10
CA GLN A 156 -30.30 11.01 -3.47
C GLN A 156 -29.04 11.24 -4.32
N GLU A 157 -29.07 12.24 -5.20
CA GLU A 157 -27.92 12.64 -6.04
C GLU A 157 -26.74 13.13 -5.19
N SER A 158 -26.99 14.00 -4.20
CA SER A 158 -25.93 14.49 -3.31
C SER A 158 -25.35 13.39 -2.43
N LEU A 159 -26.19 12.47 -1.95
CA LEU A 159 -25.74 11.32 -1.18
C LEU A 159 -24.86 10.38 -2.02
N LEU A 160 -25.27 10.12 -3.26
CA LEU A 160 -24.53 9.30 -4.21
C LEU A 160 -23.19 9.96 -4.55
N ALA A 161 -23.18 11.27 -4.84
CA ALA A 161 -21.98 12.02 -5.15
C ALA A 161 -20.98 12.02 -3.97
N PHE A 162 -21.47 12.24 -2.74
CA PHE A 162 -20.63 12.20 -1.54
C PHE A 162 -20.06 10.80 -1.29
N THR A 163 -20.90 9.77 -1.37
CA THR A 163 -20.49 8.38 -1.14
C THR A 163 -19.50 7.91 -2.21
N ALA A 164 -19.74 8.25 -3.49
CA ALA A 164 -18.82 7.95 -4.58
C ALA A 164 -17.47 8.63 -4.38
N SER A 165 -17.47 9.92 -4.03
CA SER A 165 -16.24 10.69 -3.76
C SER A 165 -15.46 10.12 -2.57
N ALA A 166 -16.16 9.79 -1.47
CA ALA A 166 -15.57 9.15 -0.30
C ALA A 166 -14.99 7.76 -0.64
N GLY A 167 -15.70 6.97 -1.45
CA GLY A 167 -15.24 5.66 -1.91
C GLY A 167 -13.97 5.75 -2.75
N ILE A 168 -13.89 6.71 -3.67
CA ILE A 168 -12.69 6.97 -4.47
C ILE A 168 -11.52 7.37 -3.57
N ALA A 169 -11.74 8.28 -2.62
CA ALA A 169 -10.70 8.71 -1.69
C ALA A 169 -10.17 7.55 -0.84
N ILE A 170 -11.05 6.69 -0.32
CA ILE A 170 -10.65 5.49 0.43
C ILE A 170 -9.92 4.49 -0.47
N GLY A 171 -10.36 4.32 -1.72
CA GLY A 171 -9.73 3.47 -2.71
C GLY A 171 -8.28 3.89 -2.99
N PHE A 172 -8.07 5.19 -3.25
CA PHE A 172 -6.73 5.76 -3.42
C PHE A 172 -5.88 5.60 -2.16
N ALA A 173 -6.45 5.86 -0.97
CA ALA A 173 -5.73 5.69 0.29
C ALA A 173 -5.34 4.23 0.56
N SER A 174 -6.09 3.26 0.02
CA SER A 174 -5.85 1.82 0.23
C SER A 174 -5.04 1.17 -0.89
N GLN A 175 -4.66 1.93 -1.92
CA GLN A 175 -4.01 1.41 -3.13
C GLN A 175 -2.75 0.61 -2.82
N ASP A 176 -1.85 1.13 -1.98
CA ASP A 176 -0.59 0.48 -1.63
C ASP A 176 -0.79 -0.86 -0.92
N ILE A 177 -1.80 -0.94 -0.04
CA ILE A 177 -2.12 -2.17 0.70
C ILE A 177 -2.60 -3.23 -0.29
N LEU A 178 -3.53 -2.86 -1.17
CA LEU A 178 -4.07 -3.76 -2.18
C LEU A 178 -2.98 -4.24 -3.14
N GLN A 179 -2.10 -3.33 -3.60
CA GLN A 179 -0.98 -3.69 -4.48
C GLN A 179 -0.06 -4.74 -3.85
N ASN A 180 0.26 -4.61 -2.56
CA ASN A 180 1.08 -5.59 -1.88
C ASN A 180 0.38 -6.94 -1.68
N ILE A 181 -0.93 -6.94 -1.40
CA ILE A 181 -1.72 -8.16 -1.28
C ILE A 181 -1.77 -8.89 -2.62
N PHE A 182 -2.10 -8.19 -3.71
CA PHE A 182 -2.11 -8.78 -5.05
C PHE A 182 -0.71 -9.23 -5.48
N GLY A 183 0.33 -8.46 -5.18
CA GLY A 183 1.72 -8.87 -5.39
C GLY A 183 2.06 -10.17 -4.66
N GLY A 184 1.62 -10.33 -3.41
CA GLY A 184 1.80 -11.57 -2.66
C GLY A 184 1.09 -12.76 -3.28
N ILE A 185 -0.14 -12.57 -3.76
CA ILE A 185 -0.90 -13.62 -4.45
C ILE A 185 -0.20 -14.03 -5.76
N LEU A 186 0.26 -13.06 -6.55
CA LEU A 186 0.97 -13.30 -7.81
C LEU A 186 2.28 -14.06 -7.58
N ILE A 187 3.07 -13.67 -6.57
CA ILE A 187 4.31 -14.40 -6.22
C ILE A 187 4.02 -15.86 -5.90
N ILE A 188 2.93 -16.16 -5.19
CA ILE A 188 2.54 -17.55 -4.86
C ILE A 188 2.04 -18.32 -6.09
N MET A 189 1.36 -17.64 -7.02
CA MET A 189 0.82 -18.25 -8.24
C MET A 189 1.92 -18.53 -9.28
N ASP A 190 2.69 -17.51 -9.62
CA ASP A 190 3.70 -17.57 -10.68
C ASP A 190 5.01 -18.21 -10.21
N LYS A 191 5.25 -18.20 -8.89
CA LYS A 191 6.44 -18.77 -8.22
C LYS A 191 7.76 -18.40 -8.91
N PRO A 192 8.07 -17.10 -9.13
CA PRO A 192 9.35 -16.68 -9.70
C PRO A 192 10.55 -17.08 -8.82
N PHE A 193 10.32 -17.30 -7.54
CA PHE A 193 11.26 -17.81 -6.55
C PHE A 193 10.51 -18.53 -5.43
N GLN A 194 11.24 -19.28 -4.61
CA GLN A 194 10.71 -20.04 -3.48
C GLN A 194 11.43 -19.68 -2.17
N VAL A 195 10.88 -20.13 -1.03
CA VAL A 195 11.58 -20.02 0.26
C VAL A 195 12.85 -20.87 0.19
N GLY A 196 13.98 -20.29 0.58
CA GLY A 196 15.31 -20.87 0.45
C GLY A 196 16.07 -20.42 -0.79
N ASP A 197 15.43 -19.74 -1.74
CA ASP A 197 16.15 -19.21 -2.91
C ASP A 197 16.98 -17.96 -2.55
N LYS A 198 18.13 -17.82 -3.19
CA LYS A 198 18.92 -16.59 -3.16
C LYS A 198 18.46 -15.65 -4.26
N ILE A 199 17.89 -14.52 -3.87
CA ILE A 199 17.36 -13.53 -4.80
C ILE A 199 18.01 -12.17 -4.62
N GLN A 200 18.12 -11.43 -5.72
CA GLN A 200 18.41 -10.00 -5.75
C GLN A 200 17.11 -9.25 -6.08
N VAL A 201 16.70 -8.34 -5.21
CA VAL A 201 15.57 -7.42 -5.46
C VAL A 201 16.04 -5.99 -5.18
N GLY A 202 16.15 -5.18 -6.23
CA GLY A 202 16.78 -3.86 -6.14
C GLY A 202 18.21 -3.97 -5.64
N GLU A 203 18.53 -3.33 -4.51
CA GLU A 203 19.86 -3.34 -3.87
C GLU A 203 20.06 -4.49 -2.87
N HIS A 204 19.02 -5.27 -2.57
CA HIS A 204 19.09 -6.31 -1.54
C HIS A 204 19.33 -7.69 -2.14
N TYR A 205 20.48 -8.29 -1.80
CA TYR A 205 20.82 -9.69 -2.08
C TYR A 205 20.61 -10.55 -0.83
N GLY A 206 20.02 -11.73 -0.98
CA GLY A 206 20.02 -12.70 0.13
C GLY A 206 19.09 -13.89 -0.06
N GLU A 207 19.01 -14.74 0.97
CA GLU A 207 18.16 -15.93 1.00
C GLU A 207 16.73 -15.56 1.46
N VAL A 208 15.72 -16.03 0.74
CA VAL A 208 14.31 -15.84 1.11
C VAL A 208 13.96 -16.73 2.29
N VAL A 209 13.70 -16.14 3.46
CA VAL A 209 13.34 -16.89 4.67
C VAL A 209 11.84 -17.10 4.81
N ASN A 210 11.04 -16.10 4.43
CA ASN A 210 9.60 -16.19 4.55
C ASN A 210 8.88 -15.29 3.54
N MET A 211 7.78 -15.79 2.98
CA MET A 211 6.87 -15.03 2.15
C MET A 211 5.57 -14.77 2.92
N GLY A 212 5.34 -13.52 3.30
CA GLY A 212 4.10 -13.06 3.89
C GLY A 212 3.13 -12.50 2.86
N LEU A 213 1.89 -12.20 3.29
CA LEU A 213 0.86 -11.65 2.40
C LEU A 213 1.22 -10.28 1.80
N ARG A 214 1.98 -9.45 2.55
CA ARG A 214 2.34 -8.08 2.15
C ARG A 214 3.83 -7.91 1.86
N THR A 215 4.68 -8.77 2.41
CA THR A 215 6.14 -8.60 2.39
C THR A 215 6.85 -9.94 2.27
N VAL A 216 7.96 -9.95 1.55
CA VAL A 216 8.96 -11.04 1.55
C VAL A 216 10.08 -10.66 2.51
N ARG A 217 10.54 -11.63 3.30
CA ARG A 217 11.69 -11.47 4.20
C ARG A 217 12.90 -12.18 3.62
N ILE A 218 13.99 -11.42 3.49
CA ILE A 218 15.26 -11.85 2.92
C ILE A 218 16.33 -11.68 3.99
N VAL A 219 17.23 -12.66 4.14
CA VAL A 219 18.42 -12.54 4.99
C VAL A 219 19.63 -12.31 4.11
N THR A 220 20.32 -11.18 4.32
CA THR A 220 21.53 -10.83 3.56
C THR A 220 22.71 -11.70 3.98
N PRO A 221 23.80 -11.74 3.19
CA PRO A 221 25.03 -12.42 3.59
C PRO A 221 25.61 -11.95 4.94
N ASP A 222 25.36 -10.69 5.31
CA ASP A 222 25.73 -10.08 6.59
C ASP A 222 24.72 -10.33 7.74
N ASP A 223 23.83 -11.32 7.59
CA ASP A 223 22.80 -11.70 8.58
C ASP A 223 21.76 -10.62 8.91
N ASN A 224 21.54 -9.65 8.00
CA ASN A 224 20.47 -8.65 8.17
C ASN A 224 19.14 -9.16 7.63
N LEU A 225 18.07 -9.04 8.42
CA LEU A 225 16.71 -9.37 7.99
C LEU A 225 16.06 -8.18 7.27
N VAL A 226 16.00 -8.23 5.94
CA VAL A 226 15.37 -7.21 5.09
C VAL A 226 13.92 -7.59 4.78
N SER A 227 12.98 -6.67 5.00
CA SER A 227 11.56 -6.86 4.66
C SER A 227 11.22 -6.05 3.40
N VAL A 228 11.02 -6.74 2.28
CA VAL A 228 10.69 -6.12 0.99
C VAL A 228 9.17 -6.19 0.75
N PRO A 229 8.50 -5.06 0.45
CA PRO A 229 7.09 -5.07 0.07
C PRO A 229 6.87 -5.89 -1.21
N ASN A 230 5.82 -6.72 -1.22
CA ASN A 230 5.49 -7.56 -2.38
C ASN A 230 5.21 -6.74 -3.65
N SER A 231 4.67 -5.52 -3.51
CA SER A 231 4.49 -4.61 -4.64
C SER A 231 5.81 -4.21 -5.29
N LYS A 232 6.89 -4.10 -4.51
CA LYS A 232 8.23 -3.82 -5.05
C LYS A 232 8.80 -5.02 -5.78
N VAL A 233 8.64 -6.21 -5.20
CA VAL A 233 9.11 -7.47 -5.79
C VAL A 233 8.49 -7.75 -7.17
N ILE A 234 7.20 -7.46 -7.35
CA ILE A 234 6.50 -7.72 -8.63
C ILE A 234 6.76 -6.63 -9.69
N ASN A 235 7.07 -5.41 -9.26
CA ASN A 235 7.31 -4.29 -10.17
C ASN A 235 8.78 -4.19 -10.62
N ASP A 236 9.72 -4.61 -9.78
CA ASP A 236 11.15 -4.61 -10.08
C ASP A 236 11.59 -5.95 -10.69
N SER A 237 12.75 -5.96 -11.36
CA SER A 237 13.35 -7.21 -11.81
C SER A 237 13.91 -7.99 -10.62
N VAL A 238 13.55 -9.28 -10.55
CA VAL A 238 14.05 -10.21 -9.54
C VAL A 238 15.04 -11.16 -10.20
N SER A 239 16.30 -11.13 -9.75
CA SER A 239 17.28 -12.14 -10.16
C SER A 239 17.24 -13.28 -9.15
N ASN A 240 17.05 -14.51 -9.62
CA ASN A 240 17.08 -15.71 -8.79
C ASN A 240 18.34 -16.52 -9.13
N ALA A 241 19.24 -16.66 -8.16
CA ALA A 241 20.58 -17.22 -8.37
C ALA A 241 20.58 -18.76 -8.45
N ASN A 242 19.65 -19.42 -7.76
CA ASN A 242 19.61 -20.88 -7.65
C ASN A 242 18.31 -21.50 -8.23
N ALA A 243 17.23 -20.72 -8.34
CA ALA A 243 15.95 -21.15 -8.93
C ALA A 243 15.45 -22.51 -8.41
N GLY A 244 15.52 -22.72 -7.09
CA GLY A 244 15.14 -23.96 -6.41
C GLY A 244 16.21 -25.05 -6.36
N ALA A 245 17.37 -24.86 -7.00
CA ALA A 245 18.51 -25.75 -6.84
C ALA A 245 19.24 -25.50 -5.51
N LEU A 246 19.94 -26.53 -5.01
CA LEU A 246 20.81 -26.39 -3.85
C LEU A 246 22.15 -25.73 -4.20
N ASP A 247 22.47 -25.64 -5.49
CA ASP A 247 23.69 -25.07 -6.02
C ASP A 247 23.44 -23.73 -6.72
N CYS A 248 24.44 -22.85 -6.74
CA CYS A 248 24.39 -21.61 -7.52
C CYS A 248 25.77 -21.26 -8.08
N GLN A 249 25.79 -20.47 -9.16
CA GLN A 249 27.05 -20.01 -9.75
C GLN A 249 27.62 -18.83 -8.96
N VAL A 250 28.85 -18.99 -8.49
CA VAL A 250 29.66 -17.96 -7.83
C VAL A 250 30.69 -17.45 -8.82
N VAL A 251 30.82 -16.13 -8.93
CA VAL A 251 31.80 -15.48 -9.80
C VAL A 251 32.86 -14.81 -8.96
N THR A 252 34.00 -15.46 -8.79
CA THR A 252 35.16 -14.92 -8.08
C THR A 252 36.02 -14.13 -9.06
N THR A 253 36.26 -12.86 -8.77
CA THR A 253 37.06 -11.98 -9.64
C THR A 253 38.45 -11.78 -9.04
N LEU A 254 39.48 -12.17 -9.79
CA LEU A 254 40.88 -12.03 -9.43
C LEU A 254 41.52 -10.99 -10.35
N TYR A 255 42.38 -10.15 -9.80
CA TYR A 255 43.09 -9.10 -10.55
C TYR A 255 44.58 -9.41 -10.57
N LEU A 256 45.16 -9.42 -11.77
CA LEU A 256 46.58 -9.61 -12.00
C LEU A 256 47.13 -8.43 -12.82
N PRO A 257 48.44 -8.16 -12.76
CA PRO A 257 49.08 -7.23 -13.70
C PRO A 257 48.92 -7.70 -15.14
N GLY A 258 48.78 -6.79 -16.10
CA GLY A 258 48.55 -7.20 -17.49
C GLY A 258 49.76 -7.71 -18.26
N ASN A 259 50.93 -7.86 -17.61
CA ASN A 259 52.11 -8.52 -18.19
C ASN A 259 52.23 -10.00 -17.78
N VAL A 260 51.22 -10.57 -17.10
CA VAL A 260 51.24 -11.98 -16.68
C VAL A 260 50.96 -12.93 -17.85
N ASP A 261 51.49 -14.14 -17.75
CA ASP A 261 51.12 -15.23 -18.64
C ASP A 261 49.67 -15.65 -18.37
N VAL A 262 48.78 -15.26 -19.29
CA VAL A 262 47.34 -15.51 -19.23
C VAL A 262 47.00 -16.99 -19.17
N GLN A 263 47.72 -17.85 -19.92
CA GLN A 263 47.42 -19.28 -19.95
C GLN A 263 47.74 -19.92 -18.60
N LYS A 264 48.89 -19.54 -18.04
CA LYS A 264 49.32 -20.03 -16.73
C LYS A 264 48.43 -19.51 -15.61
N ALA A 265 48.04 -18.23 -15.64
CA ALA A 265 47.11 -17.65 -14.68
C ALA A 265 45.73 -18.32 -14.73
N LYS A 266 45.24 -18.62 -15.94
CA LYS A 266 43.99 -19.34 -16.14
C LYS A 266 44.04 -20.75 -15.55
N GLN A 267 45.15 -21.47 -15.75
CA GLN A 267 45.32 -22.81 -15.19
C GLN A 267 45.33 -22.79 -13.66
N ILE A 268 46.07 -21.86 -13.04
CA ILE A 268 46.12 -21.72 -11.58
C ILE A 268 44.72 -21.42 -11.02
N ALA A 269 43.97 -20.51 -11.66
CA ALA A 269 42.63 -20.17 -11.22
C ALA A 269 41.65 -21.35 -11.35
N LEU A 270 41.81 -22.17 -12.39
CA LEU A 270 41.03 -23.39 -12.60
C LEU A 270 41.37 -24.45 -11.54
N ASP A 271 42.65 -24.68 -11.28
CA ASP A 271 43.12 -25.62 -10.25
C ASP A 271 42.65 -25.18 -8.85
N ALA A 272 42.67 -23.88 -8.56
CA ALA A 272 42.18 -23.32 -7.31
C ALA A 272 40.68 -23.60 -7.11
N ALA A 273 39.87 -23.44 -8.16
CA ALA A 273 38.45 -23.74 -8.13
C ALA A 273 38.16 -25.24 -7.90
N PHE A 274 38.88 -26.14 -8.56
CA PHE A 274 38.71 -27.59 -8.37
C PHE A 274 39.26 -28.10 -7.02
N THR A 275 40.20 -27.39 -6.41
CA THR A 275 40.76 -27.72 -5.10
C THR A 275 39.83 -27.32 -3.96
N SER A 276 38.98 -26.31 -4.17
CA SER A 276 38.07 -25.84 -3.12
C SER A 276 37.08 -26.92 -2.70
N LYS A 277 36.90 -27.09 -1.38
CA LYS A 277 35.97 -28.09 -0.83
C LYS A 277 34.49 -27.76 -1.08
N TYR A 278 34.16 -26.50 -1.40
CA TYR A 278 32.79 -26.04 -1.57
C TYR A 278 32.29 -26.16 -3.02
N VAL A 279 33.17 -26.49 -3.97
CA VAL A 279 32.83 -26.54 -5.39
C VAL A 279 31.93 -27.72 -5.70
N PHE A 280 30.94 -27.50 -6.57
CA PHE A 280 30.08 -28.54 -7.11
C PHE A 280 30.69 -29.10 -8.39
N LEU A 281 31.39 -30.24 -8.27
CA LEU A 281 32.20 -30.84 -9.34
C LEU A 281 31.39 -31.33 -10.55
N GLU A 282 30.09 -31.57 -10.41
CA GLU A 282 29.24 -32.04 -11.52
C GLU A 282 28.96 -30.94 -12.55
N LYS A 283 29.17 -29.66 -12.20
CA LYS A 283 28.96 -28.51 -13.08
C LYS A 283 30.30 -27.92 -13.57
N PRO A 284 30.33 -27.33 -14.77
CA PRO A 284 31.57 -26.83 -15.34
C PRO A 284 32.10 -25.61 -14.59
N VAL A 285 33.41 -25.61 -14.36
CA VAL A 285 34.18 -24.44 -13.93
C VAL A 285 34.71 -23.72 -15.17
N VAL A 286 34.46 -22.42 -15.28
CA VAL A 286 34.89 -21.61 -16.43
C VAL A 286 35.66 -20.40 -15.93
N VAL A 287 36.89 -20.24 -16.41
CA VAL A 287 37.70 -19.04 -16.16
C VAL A 287 37.67 -18.16 -17.41
N LEU A 288 37.09 -16.97 -17.27
CA LEU A 288 37.08 -15.94 -18.31
C LEU A 288 38.17 -14.92 -18.02
N VAL A 289 38.85 -14.47 -19.06
CA VAL A 289 39.91 -13.47 -18.95
C VAL A 289 39.49 -12.25 -19.77
N GLN A 290 39.64 -11.07 -19.17
CA GLN A 290 39.39 -9.80 -19.83
C GLN A 290 40.41 -8.80 -19.31
N ASP A 291 41.01 -8.03 -20.22
CA ASP A 291 41.87 -6.93 -19.81
C ASP A 291 41.04 -5.68 -19.49
N GLU A 292 41.47 -4.97 -18.47
CA GLU A 292 40.85 -3.74 -17.99
C GLU A 292 41.93 -2.70 -17.69
N PHE A 293 41.68 -1.47 -18.09
CA PHE A 293 42.55 -0.35 -17.77
C PHE A 293 41.92 0.49 -16.65
N ASN A 294 42.49 0.42 -15.45
CA ASN A 294 42.07 1.23 -14.31
C ASN A 294 43.32 1.80 -13.62
N HIS A 295 43.82 2.94 -14.12
CA HIS A 295 45.10 3.57 -13.79
C HIS A 295 46.36 2.73 -14.11
N THR A 296 46.28 1.40 -14.03
CA THR A 296 47.28 0.41 -14.44
C THR A 296 46.63 -0.61 -15.36
N PHE A 297 47.41 -1.23 -16.25
CA PHE A 297 46.96 -2.33 -17.10
C PHE A 297 46.80 -3.59 -16.24
N LEU A 298 45.55 -4.05 -16.05
CA LEU A 298 45.21 -5.20 -15.23
C LEU A 298 44.52 -6.26 -16.08
N THR A 299 44.86 -7.52 -15.86
CA THR A 299 44.12 -8.66 -16.37
C THR A 299 43.14 -9.14 -15.31
N ARG A 300 41.85 -9.06 -15.62
CA ARG A 300 40.74 -9.50 -14.77
C ARG A 300 40.39 -10.95 -15.12
N LEU A 301 40.57 -11.85 -14.16
CA LEU A 301 40.15 -13.26 -14.26
C LEU A 301 38.84 -13.44 -13.50
N ARG A 302 37.78 -13.84 -14.21
CA ARG A 302 36.49 -14.19 -13.63
C ARG A 302 36.36 -15.71 -13.58
N VAL A 303 36.53 -16.27 -12.39
CA VAL A 303 36.37 -17.69 -12.10
C VAL A 303 34.91 -17.96 -11.79
N LYS A 304 34.21 -18.60 -12.73
CA LYS A 304 32.82 -19.03 -12.58
C LYS A 304 32.81 -20.48 -12.14
N ALA A 305 32.37 -20.73 -10.92
CA ALA A 305 32.25 -22.07 -10.36
C ALA A 305 30.88 -22.21 -9.67
N TYR A 306 30.34 -23.42 -9.61
CA TYR A 306 29.11 -23.68 -8.87
C TYR A 306 29.47 -24.11 -7.45
N VAL A 307 28.73 -23.63 -6.45
CA VAL A 307 28.86 -24.05 -5.05
C VAL A 307 27.90 -25.20 -4.77
N HIS A 308 28.29 -26.20 -3.97
CA HIS A 308 27.42 -27.35 -3.69
C HIS A 308 26.20 -27.01 -2.81
N ASP A 309 26.28 -25.92 -2.05
CA ASP A 309 25.24 -25.40 -1.16
C ASP A 309 25.34 -23.88 -1.19
N ILE A 310 24.22 -23.23 -1.53
CA ILE A 310 24.09 -21.78 -1.65
C ILE A 310 24.66 -21.00 -0.44
N ARG A 311 24.65 -21.56 0.76
CA ARG A 311 25.13 -20.89 1.98
C ARG A 311 26.64 -20.67 1.99
N TYR A 312 27.40 -21.51 1.27
CA TYR A 312 28.86 -21.40 1.19
C TYR A 312 29.36 -20.54 0.04
N GLU A 313 28.49 -19.77 -0.61
CA GLU A 313 28.87 -18.87 -1.71
C GLU A 313 30.08 -17.98 -1.37
N ALA A 314 30.01 -17.26 -0.24
CA ALA A 314 31.10 -16.38 0.20
C ALA A 314 32.36 -17.18 0.58
N ALA A 315 32.17 -18.37 1.17
CA ALA A 315 33.27 -19.24 1.56
C ALA A 315 34.01 -19.81 0.34
N LEU A 316 33.29 -20.19 -0.72
CA LEU A 316 33.87 -20.63 -2.00
C LEU A 316 34.68 -19.50 -2.64
N ALA A 317 34.13 -18.28 -2.69
CA ALA A 317 34.85 -17.13 -3.26
C ALA A 317 36.14 -16.80 -2.48
N SER A 318 36.09 -16.86 -1.15
CA SER A 318 37.27 -16.68 -0.30
C SER A 318 38.31 -17.76 -0.54
N ASP A 319 37.89 -19.03 -0.53
CA ASP A 319 38.78 -20.18 -0.66
C ASP A 319 39.50 -20.19 -2.03
N ILE A 320 38.77 -19.93 -3.12
CA ILE A 320 39.36 -19.75 -4.46
C ILE A 320 40.39 -18.62 -4.46
N THR A 321 40.06 -17.50 -3.83
CA THR A 321 40.95 -16.34 -3.77
C THR A 321 42.24 -16.64 -3.00
N GLU A 322 42.13 -17.30 -1.84
CA GLU A 322 43.27 -17.67 -1.01
C GLU A 322 44.19 -18.67 -1.72
N ILE A 323 43.63 -19.74 -2.29
CA ILE A 323 44.39 -20.77 -3.01
C ILE A 323 45.07 -20.16 -4.24
N ALA A 324 44.34 -19.42 -5.08
CA ALA A 324 44.89 -18.80 -6.27
C ALA A 324 45.98 -17.78 -5.91
N LYS A 325 45.76 -16.93 -4.89
CA LYS A 325 46.73 -15.93 -4.44
C LYS A 325 48.03 -16.58 -3.96
N LYS A 326 47.93 -17.66 -3.19
CA LYS A 326 49.11 -18.42 -2.73
C LYS A 326 49.95 -18.93 -3.91
N GLU A 327 49.29 -19.44 -4.95
CA GLU A 327 49.95 -19.92 -6.15
C GLU A 327 50.54 -18.80 -7.02
N PHE A 328 49.84 -17.67 -7.16
CA PHE A 328 50.37 -16.50 -7.86
C PHE A 328 51.62 -15.94 -7.19
N ILE A 329 51.66 -15.89 -5.85
CA ILE A 329 52.84 -15.49 -5.09
C ILE A 329 53.99 -16.48 -5.33
N ARG A 330 53.70 -17.79 -5.22
CA ARG A 330 54.71 -18.85 -5.44
C ARG A 330 55.37 -18.75 -6.82
N GLN A 331 54.61 -18.33 -7.82
CA GLN A 331 55.08 -18.21 -9.21
C GLN A 331 55.56 -16.80 -9.58
N LYS A 332 55.66 -15.87 -8.60
CA LYS A 332 56.09 -14.47 -8.81
C LYS A 332 55.27 -13.73 -9.87
N MET A 333 53.96 -14.00 -9.92
CA MET A 333 53.02 -13.33 -10.84
C MET A 333 52.46 -12.03 -10.28
N LEU A 334 52.70 -11.75 -9.00
CA LEU A 334 52.30 -10.51 -8.35
C LEU A 334 53.51 -9.58 -8.21
N PRO A 335 53.33 -8.25 -8.38
CA PRO A 335 54.38 -7.27 -8.14
C PRO A 335 54.87 -7.33 -6.70
N GLU A 336 56.19 -7.32 -6.49
CA GLU A 336 56.80 -7.31 -5.16
C GLU A 336 56.45 -6.02 -4.37
N ASN A 337 56.09 -4.94 -5.07
CA ASN A 337 55.77 -3.63 -4.49
C ASN A 337 54.26 -3.41 -4.18
N LEU A 338 53.43 -4.46 -4.14
CA LEU A 338 51.99 -4.30 -3.89
C LEU A 338 51.66 -3.82 -2.47
N PHE A 339 52.54 -4.14 -1.52
CA PHE A 339 52.44 -3.70 -0.15
C PHE A 339 53.46 -2.57 0.01
N PRO A 340 53.06 -1.36 0.41
CA PRO A 340 54.03 -0.32 0.74
C PRO A 340 54.98 -0.91 1.77
N ASN A 341 56.28 -0.88 1.48
CA ASN A 341 57.30 -1.18 2.46
C ASN A 341 57.00 -0.32 3.70
N GLU A 342 57.01 -0.91 4.90
CA GLU A 342 56.70 -0.22 6.17
C GLU A 342 57.53 1.06 6.41
N GLY A 343 58.55 1.33 5.58
CA GLY A 343 59.35 2.56 5.58
C GLY A 343 58.88 3.71 4.68
N SER A 344 57.70 3.68 4.05
CA SER A 344 57.21 4.80 3.21
C SER A 344 56.11 5.67 3.85
N LEU A 345 55.87 5.52 5.16
CA LEU A 345 54.99 6.38 5.97
C LEU A 345 55.81 7.32 6.88
N GLY A 346 56.91 7.85 6.36
CA GLY A 346 57.80 8.80 7.05
C GLY A 346 57.46 10.25 6.75
#